data_AF-A0A5S4H961-F1
#
_entry.id   AF-A0A5S4H961-F1
#
_cell.length_a   1.000
_cell.length_b   1.000
_cell.length_c   1.000
_cell.angle_alpha   90.00
_cell.angle_beta   90.00
_cell.angle_gamma   90.00
#
_symmetry.space_group_name_H-M   'P 1'
#
loop_
_entity.id
_entity.type
_entity.pdbx_description
1 polymer ?
#
loop_
_entity_poly.entity_id
_entity_poly.type
_entity_poly.pdbx_seq_one_letter_code
_entity_poly.pdbx_strand_id
1 'polypeptide(L)' 'MSNVRVRIADGRQVVTDLGHHFGGEELAVPPPLAEEWVRFGWAVRVEQAADKPAARGKQSRTS' A
#
# COMPACT_ATOMS: atom_id res chain seq x y z
N MET A 1 -0.36 7.68 -14.19
CA MET A 1 -0.50 6.34 -13.59
C MET A 1 -0.28 6.48 -12.10
N SER A 2 -1.15 5.95 -11.26
CA SER A 2 -1.03 6.07 -9.79
C SER A 2 -0.19 4.91 -9.25
N ASN A 3 0.84 5.20 -8.46
CA ASN A 3 1.67 4.16 -7.85
C ASN A 3 0.86 3.36 -6.80
N VAL A 4 1.18 2.08 -6.66
CA VAL A 4 0.59 1.17 -5.67
C VAL A 4 1.54 1.08 -4.48
N ARG A 5 0.99 1.15 -3.26
CA ARG A 5 1.76 0.92 -2.05
C ARG A 5 1.86 -0.56 -1.74
N VAL A 6 3.08 -1.03 -1.53
CA VAL A 6 3.39 -2.40 -1.11
C VAL A 6 4.31 -2.37 0.09
N ARG A 7 4.22 -3.38 0.95
CA ARG A 7 5.13 -3.61 2.06
C ARG A 7 5.96 -4.85 1.76
N ILE A 8 7.29 -4.77 1.82
CA ILE A 8 8.15 -5.94 1.65
C ILE A 8 7.87 -6.94 2.78
N ALA A 9 7.69 -8.21 2.45
CA ALA A 9 7.41 -9.24 3.43
C ALA A 9 8.57 -9.35 4.43
N ASP A 10 8.24 -9.49 5.72
CA ASP A 10 9.24 -9.57 6.78
C ASP A 10 10.23 -10.71 6.54
N GLY A 11 11.52 -10.46 6.80
CA GLY A 11 12.61 -11.41 6.56
C GLY A 11 13.03 -11.55 5.09
N ARG A 12 12.51 -10.72 4.18
CA ARG A 12 12.95 -10.67 2.77
C ARG A 12 13.79 -9.44 2.44
N GLN A 13 14.53 -9.55 1.35
CA GLN A 13 15.24 -8.46 0.71
C GLN A 13 14.87 -8.45 -0.78
N VAL A 14 14.50 -7.28 -1.30
CA VAL A 14 14.24 -7.06 -2.72
C VAL A 14 15.30 -6.11 -3.25
N VAL A 15 16.01 -6.54 -4.29
CA VAL A 15 17.03 -5.74 -4.97
C VAL A 15 16.44 -5.27 -6.30
N THR A 16 16.43 -3.97 -6.51
CA THR A 16 15.95 -3.33 -7.74
C THR A 16 17.00 -2.39 -8.28
N ASP A 17 16.79 -1.85 -9.48
CA ASP A 17 17.63 -0.80 -10.04
C ASP A 17 17.64 0.49 -9.19
N LEU A 18 16.62 0.67 -8.33
CA LEU A 18 16.49 1.84 -7.44
C LEU A 18 17.15 1.63 -6.08
N GLY A 19 17.58 0.41 -5.75
CA GLY A 19 18.26 0.10 -4.50
C GLY A 19 17.82 -1.20 -3.84
N HIS A 20 18.21 -1.33 -2.56
CA HIS A 20 17.90 -2.47 -1.72
C HIS A 20 16.76 -2.13 -0.77
N HIS A 21 15.74 -2.98 -0.75
CA HIS A 21 14.59 -2.84 0.11
C HIS A 21 14.45 -4.04 1.04
N PHE A 22 14.08 -3.81 2.29
CA PHE A 22 14.10 -4.81 3.35
C PHE A 22 12.69 -5.08 3.91
N GLY A 23 12.51 -6.27 4.49
CA GLY A 23 11.26 -6.68 5.12
C GLY A 23 10.73 -5.63 6.11
N GLY A 24 9.44 -5.31 5.98
CA GLY A 24 8.78 -4.27 6.75
C GLY A 24 8.74 -2.90 6.08
N GLU A 25 9.54 -2.67 5.04
CA GLU A 25 9.59 -1.39 4.32
C GLU A 25 8.37 -1.20 3.40
N GLU A 26 7.78 0.01 3.41
CA GLU A 26 6.68 0.40 2.54
C GLU A 26 7.16 1.23 1.36
N LEU A 27 6.76 0.83 0.15
CA LEU A 27 7.22 1.42 -1.11
C LEU A 27 6.05 1.72 -2.02
N ALA A 28 6.16 2.82 -2.77
CA ALA A 28 5.24 3.15 -3.85
C ALA A 28 5.87 2.72 -5.18
N VAL A 29 5.33 1.67 -5.79
CA VAL A 29 5.86 1.08 -7.03
C VAL A 29 4.81 1.06 -8.14
N PRO A 30 5.22 0.94 -9.41
CA PRO A 30 4.28 0.79 -10.53
C PRO A 30 3.38 -0.44 -10.36
N PRO A 31 2.10 -0.40 -10.81
CA PRO A 31 1.17 -1.52 -10.65
C PRO A 31 1.67 -2.87 -11.17
N PRO A 32 2.32 -2.97 -12.36
CA PRO A 32 2.83 -4.26 -12.84
C PRO A 32 3.87 -4.88 -11.91
N LEU A 33 4.75 -4.05 -11.34
CA LEU A 33 5.79 -4.49 -10.42
C LEU A 33 5.19 -4.91 -9.06
N ALA A 34 4.21 -4.15 -8.57
CA ALA A 34 3.48 -4.51 -7.35
C ALA A 34 2.79 -5.89 -7.50
N GLU A 35 2.16 -6.16 -8.64
CA GLU A 35 1.51 -7.45 -8.90
C GLU A 35 2.50 -8.60 -8.93
N GLU A 36 3.66 -8.39 -9.56
CA GLU A 36 4.72 -9.38 -9.60
C GLU A 36 5.25 -9.71 -8.20
N TRP A 37 5.58 -8.69 -7.39
CA TRP A 37 6.11 -8.89 -6.04
C TRP A 37 5.10 -9.58 -5.12
N VAL A 38 3.82 -9.25 -5.26
CA VAL A 38 2.75 -9.90 -4.50
C VAL A 38 2.57 -11.35 -4.94
N ARG A 39 2.60 -11.61 -6.25
CA ARG A 39 2.48 -12.96 -6.80
C ARG A 39 3.60 -13.90 -6.32
N PHE A 40 4.83 -13.41 -6.19
CA PHE A 40 5.96 -14.19 -5.69
C PHE A 40 6.10 -14.16 -4.16
N GLY A 41 5.20 -13.48 -3.46
CA GLY A 41 5.22 -13.36 -2.00
C GLY A 41 6.38 -12.54 -1.47
N TRP A 42 6.96 -11.66 -2.29
CA TRP A 42 8.03 -10.74 -1.91
C TRP A 42 7.51 -9.52 -1.17
N ALA A 43 6.30 -9.08 -1.51
CA ALA A 43 5.63 -7.96 -0.88
C ALA A 43 4.13 -8.23 -0.71
N VAL A 44 3.48 -7.46 0.14
CA VAL A 44 2.01 -7.45 0.33
C VAL A 44 1.47 -6.08 -0.06
N ARG A 45 0.30 -6.02 -0.69
CA ARG A 45 -0.35 -4.72 -0.96
C ARG A 45 -0.77 -4.09 0.36
N VAL A 46 -0.41 -2.82 0.54
CA VAL A 46 -0.96 -2.00 1.61
C VAL A 46 -2.19 -1.33 0.99
N GLU A 47 -3.38 -1.86 1.28
CA GLU A 47 -4.59 -1.10 0.97
C GLU A 47 -4.47 0.23 1.73
N GLN A 48 -4.42 1.34 0.99
CA GLN A 48 -4.73 2.63 1.62
C GLN A 48 -6.09 2.41 2.26
N ALA A 49 -6.12 2.36 3.59
CA ALA A 49 -7.36 2.42 4.32
C ALA A 49 -8.09 3.61 3.72
N ALA A 50 -9.13 3.32 2.92
CA ALA A 50 -9.90 4.34 2.27
C ALA A 50 -10.31 5.25 3.42
N ASP A 51 -9.83 6.50 3.36
CA ASP A 51 -10.15 7.55 4.30
C ASP A 51 -11.66 7.51 4.43
N LYS A 52 -12.16 6.86 5.49
CA LYS A 52 -13.59 6.62 5.67
C LYS A 52 -14.12 8.03 5.79
N PRO A 53 -14.90 8.57 4.83
CA PRO A 53 -15.42 9.92 5.01
C PRO A 53 -16.21 9.87 6.30
N ALA A 54 -15.73 10.59 7.31
CA ALA A 54 -16.39 10.68 8.60
C ALA A 54 -17.85 10.99 8.31
N ALA A 55 -18.72 10.11 8.80
CA ALA A 55 -20.14 10.11 8.49
C ALA A 55 -20.71 11.53 8.58
N ARG A 56 -21.03 12.11 7.42
CA ARG A 56 -21.85 13.31 7.30
C ARG A 56 -23.25 12.93 7.74
N GLY A 57 -23.57 13.11 9.02
CA GLY A 57 -24.88 12.71 9.52
C GLY A 57 -25.14 13.08 10.97
N LYS A 58 -25.48 14.34 11.21
CA LYS A 58 -26.62 14.78 12.05
C LYS A 58 -26.65 16.31 12.12
N GLN A 59 -27.25 16.93 11.09
CA GLN A 59 -27.91 18.21 11.31
C GLN A 59 -29.17 17.92 12.12
N SER A 60 -29.07 17.97 13.45
CA SER A 60 -30.24 18.05 14.32
C SER A 60 -30.79 19.47 14.20
N ARG A 61 -31.81 19.59 13.35
CA ARG A 61 -32.71 20.73 13.31
C ARG A 61 -33.61 20.61 14.55
N THR A 62 -33.48 21.51 15.51
CA THR A 62 -34.48 21.67 16.58
C THR A 62 -34.95 23.12 16.60
N SER A 63 -36.27 23.22 16.59
CA SER A 63 -37.14 24.39 16.52
C SER A 63 -36.91 25.43 17.61
#